data_AF-A0A9D1VIC3-F1
#
_entry.id   AF-A0A9D1VIC3-F1
#
_cell.length_a   1.000
_cell.length_b   1.000
_cell.length_c   1.000
_cell.angle_alpha   90.00
_cell.angle_beta   90.00
_cell.angle_gamma   90.00
#
_symmetry.space_group_name_H-M   'P 1'
#
loop_
_entity.id
_entity.type
_entity.pdbx_description
1 polymer ?
#
loop_
_entity_poly.entity_id
_entity_poly.type
_entity_poly.pdbx_seq_one_letter_code
_entity_poly.pdbx_strand_id
1 'polypeptide(L)'
;MVIDEIAKELAKETPTSLENIQNVLNNIELGELERNLTIICFMADMFGENGPSLGIVATTLKNDYGLTSESIEWCYQLVNKFLSYRKQFLKSKNQFSSEYVNLRNISEDNNLPKSVIVRIDKDERKFGITDINCTIKKEESYYDGLGEVRLFGEVKHQASNKTALIYVIVYNDNNEIICYNSETELSKKKGKSIIDVSLAFPLDENISAIYLKPAPDPWAYG
;
A
#
# COMPACT_ATOMS: atom_id res chain seq x y z
N MET A 1 -9.54 -18.47 -14.78
CA MET A 1 -10.47 -17.37 -14.47
C MET A 1 -10.62 -17.22 -12.96
N VAL A 2 -11.13 -18.23 -12.24
CA VAL A 2 -11.30 -18.18 -10.76
C VAL A 2 -9.97 -18.11 -9.99
N ILE A 3 -9.00 -18.98 -10.29
CA ILE A 3 -7.68 -18.98 -9.61
C ILE A 3 -6.96 -17.62 -9.75
N ASP A 4 -7.07 -16.97 -10.92
CA ASP A 4 -6.44 -15.66 -11.15
C ASP A 4 -7.03 -14.57 -10.26
N GLU A 5 -8.34 -14.59 -10.07
CA GLU A 5 -9.06 -13.61 -9.27
C GLU A 5 -8.73 -13.76 -7.78
N ILE A 6 -8.81 -14.99 -7.25
CA ILE A 6 -8.43 -15.31 -5.86
C ILE A 6 -6.98 -14.86 -5.62
N ALA A 7 -6.05 -15.29 -6.48
CA ALA A 7 -4.63 -14.96 -6.35
C ALA A 7 -4.36 -13.46 -6.35
N LYS A 8 -5.04 -12.71 -7.23
CA LYS A 8 -4.86 -11.27 -7.37
C LYS A 8 -5.37 -10.50 -6.16
N GLU A 9 -6.51 -10.89 -5.59
CA GLU A 9 -7.05 -10.22 -4.40
C GLU A 9 -6.23 -10.56 -3.15
N LEU A 10 -5.87 -11.84 -2.94
CA LEU A 10 -5.01 -12.24 -1.82
C LEU A 10 -3.65 -11.52 -1.84
N ALA A 11 -3.06 -11.30 -3.02
CA ALA A 11 -1.76 -10.62 -3.15
C ALA A 11 -1.76 -9.16 -2.65
N LYS A 12 -2.92 -8.52 -2.51
CA LYS A 12 -3.05 -7.14 -2.01
C LYS A 12 -3.05 -7.04 -0.49
N GLU A 13 -3.53 -8.07 0.22
CA GLU A 13 -3.92 -8.00 1.64
C GLU A 13 -2.91 -8.65 2.62
N THR A 14 -1.69 -8.97 2.18
CA THR A 14 -0.72 -9.69 3.02
C THR A 14 0.07 -8.78 3.97
N PRO A 15 0.37 -9.22 5.22
CA PRO A 15 0.27 -10.60 5.72
C PRO A 15 -1.18 -11.03 5.94
N THR A 16 -1.53 -12.20 5.39
CA THR A 16 -2.91 -12.66 5.32
C THR A 16 -3.23 -13.39 6.62
N SER A 17 -4.08 -12.83 7.47
CA SER A 17 -4.72 -13.59 8.55
C SER A 17 -5.81 -14.50 7.97
N LEU A 18 -6.23 -15.54 8.72
CA LEU A 18 -7.35 -16.40 8.29
C LEU A 18 -8.62 -15.57 8.07
N GLU A 19 -8.87 -14.58 8.92
CA GLU A 19 -9.99 -13.64 8.80
C GLU A 19 -9.93 -12.84 7.49
N ASN A 20 -8.74 -12.32 7.13
CA ASN A 20 -8.56 -11.60 5.87
C ASN A 20 -8.80 -12.50 4.66
N ILE A 21 -8.34 -13.76 4.70
CA ILE A 21 -8.61 -14.73 3.64
C ILE A 21 -10.10 -15.00 3.51
N GLN A 22 -10.79 -15.23 4.62
CA GLN A 22 -12.24 -15.46 4.61
C GLN A 22 -12.99 -14.26 4.04
N ASN A 23 -12.60 -13.04 4.41
CA ASN A 23 -13.17 -11.82 3.87
C ASN A 23 -12.97 -11.71 2.35
N VAL A 24 -11.78 -12.01 1.83
CA VAL A 24 -11.52 -12.05 0.38
C VAL A 24 -12.40 -13.10 -0.30
N LEU A 25 -12.44 -14.33 0.22
CA LEU A 25 -13.19 -15.43 -0.37
C LEU A 25 -14.71 -15.21 -0.33
N ASN A 26 -15.23 -14.47 0.66
CA ASN A 26 -16.67 -14.13 0.73
C ASN A 26 -17.11 -13.15 -0.35
N ASN A 27 -16.17 -12.38 -0.91
CA ASN A 27 -16.45 -11.41 -1.96
C ASN A 27 -16.31 -11.98 -3.38
N ILE A 28 -15.97 -13.26 -3.51
CA ILE A 28 -15.80 -13.96 -4.79
C ILE A 28 -16.82 -15.10 -4.85
N GLU A 29 -17.49 -15.26 -5.99
CA GLU A 29 -18.39 -16.40 -6.22
C GLU A 29 -17.55 -17.67 -6.46
N LEU A 30 -17.45 -18.50 -5.43
CA LEU A 30 -16.58 -19.67 -5.39
C LEU A 30 -17.35 -20.93 -5.01
N GLY A 31 -16.97 -22.06 -5.61
CA GLY A 31 -17.37 -23.37 -5.13
C GLY A 31 -16.72 -23.72 -3.79
N GLU A 32 -17.29 -24.71 -3.11
CA GLU A 32 -16.82 -25.20 -1.81
C GLU A 32 -15.39 -25.76 -1.91
N LEU A 33 -15.06 -26.40 -3.04
CA LEU A 33 -13.75 -26.98 -3.28
C LEU A 33 -12.65 -25.91 -3.34
N GLU A 34 -12.82 -24.86 -4.15
CA GLU A 34 -11.84 -23.78 -4.28
C GLU A 34 -11.61 -23.04 -2.97
N ARG A 35 -12.69 -22.83 -2.21
CA ARG A 35 -12.64 -22.21 -0.88
C ARG A 35 -11.81 -23.05 0.09
N ASN A 36 -12.10 -24.36 0.15
CA ASN A 36 -11.38 -25.28 1.04
C ASN A 36 -9.91 -25.42 0.65
N LEU A 37 -9.60 -25.55 -0.64
CA LEU A 37 -8.22 -25.62 -1.12
C LEU A 37 -7.44 -24.33 -0.83
N THR A 38 -8.08 -23.16 -0.93
CA THR A 38 -7.43 -21.88 -0.58
C THR A 38 -7.10 -21.79 0.91
N ILE A 39 -8.00 -22.25 1.78
CA ILE A 39 -7.77 -22.30 3.23
C ILE A 39 -6.65 -23.29 3.55
N ILE A 40 -6.62 -24.47 2.91
CA ILE A 40 -5.53 -25.44 3.08
C ILE A 40 -4.18 -24.85 2.65
N CYS A 41 -4.13 -24.12 1.53
CA CYS A 41 -2.90 -23.41 1.12
C CYS A 41 -2.41 -22.45 2.19
N PHE A 42 -3.32 -21.75 2.87
CA PHE A 42 -2.97 -20.86 3.97
C PHE A 42 -2.47 -21.62 5.20
N MET A 43 -3.17 -22.67 5.62
CA MET A 43 -2.77 -23.47 6.78
C MET A 43 -1.43 -24.19 6.58
N ALA A 44 -1.11 -24.53 5.33
CA ALA A 44 0.17 -25.08 4.92
C ALA A 44 1.26 -24.00 4.71
N ASP A 45 1.00 -22.75 5.11
CA ASP A 45 1.92 -21.61 5.01
C ASP A 45 2.43 -21.34 3.59
N MET A 46 1.61 -21.60 2.57
CA MET A 46 2.04 -21.51 1.18
C MET A 46 2.08 -20.07 0.64
N PHE A 47 1.53 -19.11 1.38
CA PHE A 47 1.47 -17.70 0.99
C PHE A 47 2.55 -16.82 1.65
N GLY A 48 3.51 -17.40 2.38
CA GLY A 48 4.62 -16.68 2.99
C GLY A 48 5.54 -15.95 2.01
N GLU A 49 6.29 -14.94 2.49
CA GLU A 49 7.04 -13.98 1.66
C GLU A 49 8.06 -14.60 0.70
N ASN A 50 8.71 -15.70 1.10
CA ASN A 50 9.71 -16.37 0.28
C ASN A 50 9.11 -17.37 -0.71
N GLY A 51 7.80 -17.67 -0.58
CA GLY A 51 7.19 -18.84 -1.19
C GLY A 51 7.81 -20.13 -0.63
N PRO A 52 7.04 -21.18 -0.38
CA PRO A 52 7.64 -22.38 0.17
C PRO A 52 8.44 -23.13 -0.92
N SER A 53 9.48 -23.87 -0.54
CA SER A 53 10.19 -24.73 -1.48
C SER A 53 9.23 -25.79 -2.01
N LEU A 54 8.93 -25.75 -3.32
CA LEU A 54 7.85 -26.50 -3.95
C LEU A 54 7.81 -27.99 -3.56
N GLY A 55 8.97 -28.64 -3.38
CA GLY A 55 9.05 -30.06 -3.01
C GLY A 55 8.60 -30.40 -1.58
N ILE A 56 8.82 -29.51 -0.61
CA ILE A 56 8.38 -29.73 0.78
C ILE A 56 6.85 -29.62 0.86
N VAL A 57 6.27 -28.75 0.06
CA VAL A 57 4.84 -28.42 0.10
C VAL A 57 3.96 -29.48 -0.54
N ALA A 58 4.37 -30.08 -1.66
CA ALA A 58 3.67 -31.25 -2.22
C ALA A 58 3.60 -32.37 -1.19
N THR A 59 4.69 -32.57 -0.46
CA THR A 59 4.79 -33.61 0.55
C THR A 59 3.86 -33.31 1.73
N THR A 60 3.83 -32.07 2.23
CA THR A 60 2.90 -31.62 3.27
C THR A 60 1.43 -31.71 2.83
N LEU A 61 1.08 -31.21 1.64
CA LEU A 61 -0.30 -31.26 1.15
C LEU A 61 -0.80 -32.70 0.95
N LYS A 62 0.08 -33.60 0.51
CA LYS A 62 -0.25 -35.01 0.34
C LYS A 62 -0.34 -35.75 1.67
N ASN A 63 0.65 -35.59 2.54
CA ASN A 63 0.78 -36.40 3.76
C ASN A 63 -0.07 -35.88 4.92
N ASP A 64 -0.18 -34.55 5.06
CA ASP A 64 -0.81 -33.93 6.23
C ASP A 64 -2.27 -33.52 5.95
N TYR A 65 -2.60 -33.27 4.68
CA TYR A 65 -3.95 -32.85 4.25
C TYR A 65 -4.65 -33.85 3.31
N GLY A 66 -3.98 -34.95 2.93
CA GLY A 66 -4.58 -36.03 2.14
C GLY A 66 -5.04 -35.62 0.73
N LEU A 67 -4.48 -34.55 0.17
CA LEU A 67 -4.92 -34.03 -1.13
C LEU A 67 -4.54 -34.97 -2.28
N THR A 68 -5.44 -35.05 -3.27
CA THR A 68 -5.16 -35.74 -4.54
C THR A 68 -4.15 -34.95 -5.37
N SER A 69 -3.53 -35.63 -6.35
CA SER A 69 -2.59 -34.97 -7.27
C SER A 69 -3.19 -33.77 -8.00
N GLU A 70 -4.47 -33.85 -8.40
CA GLU A 70 -5.18 -32.75 -9.06
C GLU A 70 -5.39 -31.56 -8.13
N SER A 71 -5.74 -31.82 -6.87
CA SER A 71 -5.91 -30.77 -5.85
C SER A 71 -4.57 -30.09 -5.51
N ILE A 72 -3.49 -30.87 -5.45
CA ILE A 72 -2.13 -30.36 -5.25
C ILE A 72 -1.72 -29.46 -6.40
N GLU A 73 -1.97 -29.88 -7.65
CA GLU A 73 -1.69 -29.07 -8.84
C GLU A 73 -2.50 -27.76 -8.84
N TRP A 74 -3.76 -27.81 -8.41
CA TRP A 74 -4.58 -26.61 -8.25
C TRP A 74 -3.98 -25.63 -7.23
N CYS A 75 -3.56 -26.13 -6.06
CA CYS A 75 -2.89 -25.33 -5.02
C CYS A 75 -1.60 -24.69 -5.57
N TYR A 76 -0.82 -25.43 -6.36
CA TYR A 76 0.39 -24.88 -6.99
C TYR A 76 0.08 -23.75 -7.96
N GLN A 77 -0.95 -23.90 -8.79
CA GLN A 77 -1.33 -22.85 -9.73
C GLN A 77 -1.79 -21.58 -9.01
N LEU A 78 -2.55 -21.73 -7.91
CA LEU A 78 -2.96 -20.62 -7.07
C LEU A 78 -1.77 -19.89 -6.47
N VAL A 79 -0.87 -20.61 -5.80
CA VAL A 79 0.31 -20.04 -5.13
C VAL A 79 1.25 -19.37 -6.14
N ASN A 80 1.49 -19.99 -7.29
CA ASN A 80 2.32 -19.38 -8.34
C ASN A 80 1.73 -18.09 -8.88
N LYS A 81 0.42 -18.05 -9.11
CA LYS A 81 -0.28 -16.83 -9.53
C LYS A 81 -0.24 -15.76 -8.45
N PHE A 82 -0.47 -16.14 -7.20
CA PHE A 82 -0.37 -15.24 -6.05
C PHE A 82 1.03 -14.63 -5.96
N LEU A 83 2.08 -15.44 -5.99
CA LEU A 83 3.47 -14.97 -5.94
C LEU A 83 3.84 -14.09 -7.14
N SER A 84 3.32 -14.41 -8.33
CA SER A 84 3.48 -13.59 -9.53
C SER A 84 2.83 -12.22 -9.36
N TYR A 85 1.55 -12.19 -8.98
CA TYR A 85 0.84 -10.92 -8.73
C TYR A 85 1.47 -10.15 -7.58
N ARG A 86 1.92 -10.83 -6.52
CA ARG A 86 2.63 -10.21 -5.41
C ARG A 86 3.93 -9.59 -5.88
N LYS A 87 4.74 -10.29 -6.68
CA LYS A 87 5.93 -9.71 -7.31
C LYS A 87 5.59 -8.53 -8.21
N GLN A 88 4.48 -8.56 -8.93
CA GLN A 88 4.03 -7.43 -9.76
C GLN A 88 3.59 -6.25 -8.89
N PHE A 89 2.82 -6.47 -7.83
CA PHE A 89 2.41 -5.44 -6.88
C PHE A 89 3.60 -4.87 -6.12
N LEU A 90 4.55 -5.70 -5.71
CA LEU A 90 5.81 -5.28 -5.12
C LEU A 90 6.69 -4.56 -6.14
N LYS A 91 6.67 -4.92 -7.43
CA LYS A 91 7.38 -4.17 -8.48
C LYS A 91 6.71 -2.83 -8.81
N SER A 92 5.38 -2.76 -8.79
CA SER A 92 4.64 -1.50 -8.96
C SER A 92 4.68 -0.64 -7.69
N LYS A 93 4.85 -1.25 -6.51
CA LYS A 93 5.26 -0.54 -5.30
C LYS A 93 6.70 -0.09 -5.48
N ASN A 94 7.65 -0.95 -5.83
CA ASN A 94 9.05 -0.61 -6.12
C ASN A 94 9.26 0.22 -7.42
N GLN A 95 8.19 0.78 -7.99
CA GLN A 95 8.27 2.02 -8.77
C GLN A 95 8.41 3.26 -7.85
N PHE A 96 8.59 3.07 -6.53
CA PHE A 96 9.21 4.06 -5.67
C PHE A 96 10.61 4.34 -6.16
N SER A 97 10.92 5.63 -6.25
CA SER A 97 12.13 6.13 -6.87
C SER A 97 13.35 5.37 -6.35
N SER A 98 14.33 5.13 -7.21
CA SER A 98 15.65 4.59 -6.84
C SER A 98 16.46 5.53 -5.94
N GLU A 99 15.81 6.53 -5.34
CA GLU A 99 16.38 7.66 -4.63
C GLU A 99 15.70 7.73 -3.25
N TYR A 100 16.36 7.16 -2.26
CA TYR A 100 16.00 7.37 -0.86
C TYR A 100 16.70 8.63 -0.34
N VAL A 101 16.03 9.34 0.56
CA VAL A 101 16.51 10.61 1.07
C VAL A 101 16.71 10.52 2.58
N ASN A 102 17.96 10.66 3.02
CA ASN A 102 18.28 10.79 4.43
C ASN A 102 18.38 12.28 4.81
N LEU A 103 17.60 12.71 5.80
CA LEU A 103 17.58 14.12 6.22
C LEU A 103 18.91 14.61 6.81
N ARG A 104 19.79 13.73 7.32
CA ARG A 104 21.13 14.13 7.78
C ARG A 104 22.00 14.67 6.65
N ASN A 105 21.75 14.21 5.42
CA ASN A 105 22.55 14.56 4.25
C ASN A 105 21.99 15.80 3.51
N ILE A 106 20.90 16.39 4.00
CA ILE A 106 20.26 17.57 3.43
C ILE A 106 20.49 18.75 4.37
N SER A 107 20.99 19.87 3.85
CA SER A 107 21.07 21.11 4.64
C SER A 107 19.67 21.67 4.90
N GLU A 108 19.53 22.45 5.96
CA GLU A 108 18.27 23.14 6.26
C GLU A 108 17.82 24.02 5.09
N ASP A 109 16.50 24.23 4.98
CA ASP A 109 15.81 24.98 3.93
C ASP A 109 15.98 24.47 2.50
N ASN A 110 16.68 23.35 2.30
CA ASN A 110 16.74 22.71 0.99
C ASN A 110 15.49 21.89 0.70
N ASN A 111 15.08 21.95 -0.56
CA ASN A 111 14.02 21.11 -1.08
C ASN A 111 14.48 19.67 -1.15
N LEU A 112 13.62 18.75 -0.72
CA LEU A 112 13.78 17.34 -1.01
C LEU A 112 13.44 17.09 -2.49
N PRO A 113 14.04 16.06 -3.12
CA PRO A 113 13.71 15.65 -4.48
C PRO A 113 12.20 15.44 -4.66
N LYS A 114 11.61 16.00 -5.72
CA LYS A 114 10.18 15.78 -6.03
C LYS A 114 9.84 14.31 -6.28
N SER A 115 10.84 13.50 -6.63
CA SER A 115 10.75 12.04 -6.83
C SER A 115 10.23 11.30 -5.60
N VAL A 116 10.43 11.84 -4.38
CA VAL A 116 9.88 11.22 -3.16
C VAL A 116 8.37 11.44 -3.01
N ILE A 117 7.77 12.41 -3.70
CA ILE A 117 6.32 12.64 -3.63
C ILE A 117 5.61 11.68 -4.59
N VAL A 118 4.76 10.83 -4.03
CA VAL A 118 4.03 9.79 -4.75
C VAL A 118 2.57 10.18 -4.91
N ARG A 119 2.10 10.09 -6.16
CA ARG A 119 0.72 10.31 -6.58
C ARG A 119 0.06 9.00 -6.99
N ILE A 120 -1.22 8.82 -6.65
CA ILE A 120 -1.99 7.62 -7.00
C ILE A 120 -3.13 8.02 -7.95
N ASP A 121 -2.89 7.97 -9.26
CA ASP A 121 -3.81 8.41 -10.31
C ASP A 121 -5.22 7.80 -10.24
N LYS A 122 -5.35 6.56 -9.75
CA LYS A 122 -6.64 5.89 -9.61
C LYS A 122 -7.47 6.54 -8.49
N ASP A 123 -6.83 6.81 -7.36
CA ASP A 123 -7.49 7.38 -6.19
C ASP A 123 -7.78 8.86 -6.43
N GLU A 124 -6.83 9.61 -7.02
CA GLU A 124 -7.04 10.99 -7.44
C GLU A 124 -8.29 11.15 -8.32
N ARG A 125 -8.42 10.32 -9.36
CA ARG A 125 -9.60 10.35 -10.25
C ARG A 125 -10.90 10.04 -9.52
N LYS A 126 -10.89 9.12 -8.55
CA LYS A 126 -12.06 8.77 -7.74
C LYS A 126 -12.59 9.97 -6.93
N PHE A 127 -11.70 10.88 -6.52
CA PHE A 127 -12.04 12.09 -5.77
C PHE A 127 -12.08 13.35 -6.63
N GLY A 128 -12.05 13.22 -7.97
CA GLY A 128 -12.15 14.35 -8.88
C GLY A 128 -10.93 15.27 -8.86
N ILE A 129 -9.79 14.79 -8.36
CA ILE A 129 -8.52 15.52 -8.39
C ILE A 129 -8.00 15.50 -9.83
N THR A 130 -7.60 16.68 -10.30
CA THR A 130 -7.06 16.88 -11.65
C THR A 130 -5.58 17.20 -11.66
N ASP A 131 -5.05 17.72 -10.55
CA ASP A 131 -3.65 18.09 -10.42
C ASP A 131 -3.27 18.22 -8.95
N ILE A 132 -2.02 17.86 -8.63
CA ILE A 132 -1.39 18.07 -7.33
C ILE A 132 0.02 18.58 -7.59
N ASN A 133 0.32 19.78 -7.10
CA ASN A 133 1.65 20.38 -7.20
C ASN A 133 2.16 20.73 -5.81
N CYS A 134 3.08 19.93 -5.32
CA CYS A 134 3.66 20.06 -4.00
C CYS A 134 5.19 20.19 -4.06
N THR A 135 5.72 20.82 -3.04
CA THR A 135 7.14 20.88 -2.73
C THR A 135 7.33 20.49 -1.29
N ILE A 136 8.43 19.81 -1.01
CA ILE A 136 8.82 19.45 0.36
C ILE A 136 10.19 20.04 0.64
N LYS A 137 10.34 20.65 1.81
CA LYS A 137 11.60 21.24 2.28
C LYS A 137 11.93 20.72 3.67
N LYS A 138 13.22 20.59 3.96
CA LYS A 138 13.70 20.36 5.33
C LYS A 138 13.54 21.65 6.12
N GLU A 139 13.01 21.56 7.33
CA GLU A 139 12.96 22.66 8.29
C GLU A 139 13.95 22.41 9.43
N GLU A 140 14.29 23.48 10.16
CA GLU A 140 15.01 23.38 11.42
C GLU A 140 14.16 22.54 12.40
N SER A 141 14.75 21.51 12.99
CA SER A 141 14.06 20.74 14.03
C SER A 141 14.47 21.23 15.41
N TYR A 142 13.48 21.43 16.27
CA TYR A 142 13.69 21.89 17.65
C TYR A 142 13.82 20.73 18.64
N TYR A 143 13.82 19.48 18.15
CA TYR A 143 13.83 18.28 18.96
C TYR A 143 15.01 17.36 18.60
N ASP A 144 15.82 17.03 19.61
CA ASP A 144 16.96 16.12 19.44
C ASP A 144 16.49 14.75 18.91
N GLY A 145 17.10 14.32 17.80
CA GLY A 145 16.85 13.02 17.17
C GLY A 145 15.70 13.01 16.16
N LEU A 146 14.96 14.11 15.99
CA LEU A 146 13.93 14.24 14.96
C LEU A 146 14.43 15.10 13.78
N GLY A 147 13.96 14.76 12.59
CA GLY A 147 14.03 15.60 11.42
C GLY A 147 12.64 16.15 11.11
N GLU A 148 12.57 17.44 10.77
CA GLU A 148 11.34 18.10 10.39
C GLU A 148 11.35 18.47 8.91
N VAL A 149 10.23 18.22 8.24
CA VAL A 149 10.01 18.61 6.85
C VAL A 149 8.65 19.26 6.73
N ARG A 150 8.55 20.25 5.85
CA ARG A 150 7.29 20.89 5.51
C ARG A 150 6.92 20.59 4.07
N LEU A 151 5.76 19.98 3.90
CA LEU A 151 5.12 19.74 2.61
C LEU A 151 4.10 20.85 2.37
N PHE A 152 4.31 21.62 1.30
CA PHE A 152 3.41 22.68 0.91
C PHE A 152 3.04 22.59 -0.57
N GLY A 153 1.80 22.90 -0.93
CA GLY A 153 1.34 22.80 -2.30
C GLY A 153 -0.13 23.10 -2.53
N GLU A 154 -0.56 22.86 -3.76
CA GLU A 154 -1.92 23.08 -4.23
C GLU A 154 -2.49 21.81 -4.86
N VAL A 155 -3.75 21.52 -4.55
CA VAL A 155 -4.54 20.45 -5.17
C VAL A 155 -5.71 21.06 -5.93
N LYS A 156 -5.77 20.79 -7.24
CA LYS A 156 -6.89 21.21 -8.09
C LYS A 156 -7.89 20.07 -8.22
N HIS A 157 -9.15 20.34 -7.91
CA HIS A 157 -10.19 19.32 -7.92
C HIS A 157 -11.53 19.84 -8.47
N GLN A 158 -12.34 18.91 -8.97
CA GLN A 158 -13.72 19.17 -9.35
C GLN A 158 -14.63 19.23 -8.12
N ALA A 159 -15.87 19.68 -8.31
CA ALA A 159 -16.88 19.62 -7.26
C ALA A 159 -17.17 18.17 -6.90
N SER A 160 -17.25 17.90 -5.60
CA SER A 160 -17.54 16.58 -5.04
C SER A 160 -18.63 16.71 -3.99
N ASN A 161 -19.56 15.76 -3.98
CA ASN A 161 -20.58 15.66 -2.93
C ASN A 161 -20.07 14.96 -1.67
N LYS A 162 -18.83 14.44 -1.68
CA LYS A 162 -18.18 13.78 -0.54
C LYS A 162 -17.10 14.68 0.03
N THR A 163 -17.09 14.81 1.36
CA THR A 163 -15.91 15.34 2.07
C THR A 163 -14.78 14.34 1.92
N ALA A 164 -13.61 14.82 1.52
CA ALA A 164 -12.42 14.01 1.32
C ALA A 164 -11.21 14.71 1.92
N LEU A 165 -10.32 13.92 2.51
CA LEU A 165 -9.05 14.39 3.05
C LEU A 165 -7.92 13.91 2.14
N ILE A 166 -6.85 14.69 2.09
CA ILE A 166 -5.56 14.23 1.57
C ILE A 166 -4.74 13.75 2.75
N TYR A 167 -4.56 12.44 2.81
CA TYR A 167 -3.63 11.83 3.74
C TYR A 167 -2.22 11.95 3.18
N VAL A 168 -1.33 12.56 3.96
CA VAL A 168 0.09 12.60 3.69
C VAL A 168 0.73 11.47 4.49
N ILE A 169 1.31 10.48 3.82
CA ILE A 169 1.87 9.27 4.48
C ILE A 169 3.34 9.13 4.08
N VAL A 170 4.23 9.14 5.07
CA VAL A 170 5.67 9.02 4.87
C VAL A 170 6.11 7.58 5.13
N TYR A 171 6.83 7.02 4.17
CA TYR A 171 7.40 5.69 4.25
C TYR A 171 8.93 5.76 4.31
N ASN A 172 9.52 4.85 5.09
CA ASN A 172 10.95 4.59 5.03
C ASN A 172 11.33 3.58 3.94
N ASP A 173 12.63 3.31 3.77
CA ASP A 173 13.18 2.33 2.84
C ASP A 173 12.82 0.87 3.17
N ASN A 174 12.38 0.58 4.40
CA ASN A 174 11.79 -0.69 4.80
C ASN A 174 10.28 -0.81 4.47
N ASN A 175 9.68 0.20 3.83
CA ASN A 175 8.23 0.32 3.58
C ASN A 175 7.36 0.41 4.84
N GLU A 176 7.92 0.89 5.95
CA GLU A 176 7.20 1.16 7.19
C GLU A 176 6.70 2.60 7.19
N ILE A 177 5.52 2.82 7.78
CA ILE A 177 4.98 4.17 7.96
C ILE A 177 5.69 4.80 9.16
N ILE A 178 6.42 5.88 8.90
CA ILE A 178 7.18 6.61 9.94
C ILE A 178 6.51 7.92 10.34
N CYS A 179 5.59 8.44 9.51
CA CYS A 179 4.82 9.65 9.81
C CYS A 179 3.55 9.70 8.96
N TYR A 180 2.49 10.35 9.47
CA TYR A 180 1.29 10.65 8.69
C TYR A 180 0.62 11.96 9.14
N ASN A 181 -0.09 12.61 8.22
CA ASN A 181 -0.96 13.77 8.48
C ASN A 181 -2.27 13.62 7.68
N SER A 182 -3.38 14.12 8.22
CA SER A 182 -4.71 14.05 7.59
C SER A 182 -5.51 15.35 7.71
N GLU A 183 -4.84 16.50 7.81
CA GLU A 183 -5.48 17.79 8.08
C GLU A 183 -5.94 18.52 6.81
N THR A 184 -5.48 18.09 5.63
CA THR A 184 -5.84 18.76 4.39
C THR A 184 -7.19 18.28 3.85
N GLU A 185 -8.21 19.13 3.97
CA GLU A 185 -9.54 18.89 3.41
C GLU A 185 -9.66 19.37 1.94
N LEU A 186 -10.28 18.53 1.10
CA LEU A 186 -10.71 18.92 -0.23
C LEU A 186 -12.04 19.65 -0.16
N SER A 187 -12.08 20.85 -0.74
CA SER A 187 -13.32 21.61 -0.80
C SER A 187 -14.40 20.85 -1.59
N LYS A 188 -15.65 20.95 -1.15
CA LYS A 188 -16.80 20.38 -1.88
C LYS A 188 -17.06 21.11 -3.20
N LYS A 189 -16.63 22.36 -3.33
CA LYS A 189 -16.77 23.16 -4.55
C LYS A 189 -15.57 22.92 -5.46
N LYS A 190 -15.77 22.98 -6.77
CA LYS A 190 -14.66 23.01 -7.73
C LYS A 190 -13.70 24.13 -7.37
N GLY A 191 -12.41 23.83 -7.30
CA GLY A 191 -11.42 24.82 -6.93
C GLY A 191 -10.07 24.23 -6.58
N LYS A 192 -9.43 24.92 -5.65
CA LYS A 192 -8.07 24.65 -5.17
C LYS A 192 -8.12 24.48 -3.66
N SER A 193 -7.52 23.41 -3.16
CA SER A 193 -7.21 23.21 -1.75
C SER A 193 -5.70 23.37 -1.54
N ILE A 194 -5.30 23.90 -0.39
CA ILE A 194 -3.90 24.07 -0.02
C ILE A 194 -3.48 22.91 0.88
N ILE A 195 -2.35 22.29 0.56
CA ILE A 195 -1.62 21.42 1.49
C ILE A 195 -0.56 22.29 2.12
N ASP A 196 -0.53 22.35 3.45
CA ASP A 196 0.54 22.98 4.22
C ASP A 196 0.69 22.25 5.54
N VAL A 197 1.59 21.27 5.58
CA VAL A 197 1.74 20.34 6.70
C VAL A 197 3.21 20.21 7.10
N SER A 198 3.47 20.21 8.40
CA SER A 198 4.77 19.87 8.98
C SER A 198 4.75 18.41 9.42
N LEU A 199 5.80 17.67 9.08
CA LEU A 199 5.97 16.26 9.37
C LEU A 199 7.28 16.09 10.14
N ALA A 200 7.22 15.39 11.27
CA ALA A 200 8.36 15.07 12.10
C ALA A 200 8.53 13.55 12.18
N PHE A 201 9.75 13.06 12.02
CA PHE A 201 10.11 11.64 12.11
C PHE A 201 11.60 11.47 12.46
N PRO A 202 12.04 10.29 12.89
CA PRO A 202 13.43 10.08 13.33
C PRO A 202 14.45 10.46 12.25
N LEU A 203 15.50 11.19 12.64
CA LEU A 203 16.47 11.79 11.72
C LEU A 203 17.33 10.73 10.99
N ASP A 204 17.43 9.52 11.55
CA ASP A 204 18.15 8.39 10.98
C ASP A 204 17.37 7.62 9.90
N GLU A 205 16.06 7.83 9.79
CA GLU A 205 15.24 7.16 8.78
C GLU A 205 15.57 7.66 7.36
N ASN A 206 15.57 6.72 6.41
CA ASN A 206 15.66 7.03 4.99
C ASN A 206 14.26 7.17 4.42
N ILE A 207 13.89 8.36 3.95
CA ILE A 207 12.59 8.58 3.31
C ILE A 207 12.61 7.95 1.92
N SER A 208 11.70 7.00 1.67
CA SER A 208 11.54 6.35 0.36
C SER A 208 10.37 6.93 -0.44
N ALA A 209 9.32 7.37 0.26
CA ALA A 209 8.11 7.87 -0.37
C ALA A 209 7.27 8.73 0.58
N ILE A 210 6.60 9.73 0.01
CA ILE A 210 5.60 10.57 0.65
C ILE A 210 4.36 10.55 -0.21
N TYR A 211 3.37 9.78 0.21
CA TYR A 211 2.14 9.61 -0.53
C TYR A 211 1.15 10.70 -0.23
N LEU A 212 0.51 11.20 -1.29
CA LEU A 212 -0.65 12.08 -1.20
C LEU A 212 -1.88 11.24 -1.54
N LYS A 213 -2.51 10.66 -0.53
CA LYS A 213 -3.60 9.71 -0.68
C LYS A 213 -4.94 10.37 -0.37
N PRO A 214 -5.77 10.66 -1.38
CA PRO A 214 -7.13 11.12 -1.12
C PRO A 214 -8.00 9.97 -0.61
N ALA A 215 -8.76 10.21 0.46
CA ALA A 215 -9.73 9.26 1.01
C ALA A 215 -10.93 10.01 1.61
N PRO A 216 -12.08 9.32 1.81
CA PRO A 216 -13.23 9.94 2.45
C PRO A 216 -12.86 10.37 3.86
N ASP A 217 -13.36 11.52 4.30
CA ASP A 217 -13.24 11.92 5.70
C ASP A 217 -14.01 10.93 6.59
N PRO A 218 -13.34 10.19 7.49
CA PRO A 218 -13.98 9.20 8.36
C PRO A 218 -14.95 9.83 9.36
N TRP A 219 -14.85 11.15 9.60
CA TRP A 219 -15.67 11.88 10.56
C TRP A 219 -16.71 12.77 9.89
N ALA A 220 -16.76 12.79 8.56
CA ALA A 220 -17.85 13.39 7.81
C ALA A 220 -19.10 12.52 7.96
N TYR A 221 -19.81 12.69 9.08
CA TYR A 221 -21.15 12.16 9.24
C TYR A 221 -22.05 12.79 8.16
N GLY A 222 -22.54 11.92 7.26
CA GLY A 222 -23.64 12.21 6.35
C GLY A 222 -24.97 11.86 7.00
#